data_AF-A0A2D6F1N5-F1
#
_entry.id   AF-A0A2D6F1N5-F1
#
_cell.length_a   1.000
_cell.length_b   1.000
_cell.length_c   1.000
_cell.angle_alpha   90.00
_cell.angle_beta   90.00
_cell.angle_gamma   90.00
#
_symmetry.space_group_name_H-M   'P 1'
#
loop_
_entity.id
_entity.type
_entity.pdbx_description
1 polymer ?
#
loop_
_entity_poly.entity_id
_entity_poly.type
_entity_poly.pdbx_seq_one_letter_code
_entity_poly.pdbx_strand_id
1 'polypeptide(L)'
;MGIGALGDLGSLLGGLGGLRTGSGKTVQARQGYRTDVQIVDGDAAFDTAAEVFALIGAVGTYWRVWEMTIPAQQFVHWGYGSPATPMNQGYMFFYAASAAAFDVGVVRLLQENARRTRTVPVAELADVGLHGLVAAIADPSLINKNDMVALPEKVEYPLVGEDSRIAIDYRPDVLVVETQAAFKIPITVYQ
;
A
#
# COMPACT_ATOMS: atom_id res chain seq x y z
N MET A 1 -80.68 12.25 2.34
CA MET A 1 -80.09 10.96 2.78
C MET A 1 -78.69 10.90 2.18
N GLY A 2 -77.57 10.81 2.89
CA GLY A 2 -77.32 10.63 4.31
C GLY A 2 -76.09 11.44 4.76
N ILE A 3 -75.82 11.33 6.04
CA ILE A 3 -74.93 12.12 6.90
C ILE A 3 -73.68 11.26 7.22
N GLY A 4 -72.52 11.89 7.45
CA GLY A 4 -71.37 11.28 8.16
C GLY A 4 -70.04 11.66 7.51
N ALA A 5 -69.35 12.76 7.84
CA ALA A 5 -68.69 13.14 9.09
C ALA A 5 -67.31 12.47 9.31
N LEU A 6 -66.31 13.32 9.62
CA LEU A 6 -65.01 13.03 10.28
C LEU A 6 -63.94 12.39 9.37
N GLY A 7 -62.72 12.91 9.22
CA GLY A 7 -62.03 13.98 9.91
C GLY A 7 -60.68 14.25 9.24
N ASP A 8 -60.15 15.39 9.63
CA ASP A 8 -58.83 15.97 9.38
C ASP A 8 -57.67 14.96 9.19
N LEU A 9 -57.19 14.85 7.96
CA LEU A 9 -55.89 14.27 7.59
C LEU A 9 -54.97 15.34 7.00
N GLY A 10 -55.22 16.61 7.32
CA GLY A 10 -54.40 17.77 6.94
C GLY A 10 -53.28 18.10 7.93
N SER A 11 -53.06 17.28 8.98
CA SER A 11 -52.19 17.64 10.10
C SER A 11 -51.35 16.47 10.67
N LEU A 12 -50.86 15.57 9.81
CA LEU A 12 -49.94 14.50 10.25
C LEU A 12 -48.81 14.16 9.25
N LEU A 13 -48.37 15.15 8.46
CA LEU A 13 -47.13 15.08 7.67
C LEU A 13 -46.28 16.36 7.78
N GLY A 14 -46.63 17.24 8.72
CA GLY A 14 -45.86 18.42 9.08
C GLY A 14 -45.14 18.21 10.41
N GLY A 15 -44.01 17.51 10.40
CA GLY A 15 -43.12 17.45 11.56
C GLY A 15 -42.71 16.06 12.01
N LEU A 16 -41.90 15.37 11.22
CA LEU A 16 -40.97 14.39 11.77
C LEU A 16 -39.60 14.53 11.08
N GLY A 17 -38.70 15.22 11.77
CA GLY A 17 -37.25 15.10 11.61
C GLY A 17 -36.73 15.53 10.24
N GLY A 18 -36.43 16.81 10.00
CA GLY A 18 -35.36 17.42 10.79
C GLY A 18 -34.04 16.66 10.66
N LEU A 19 -33.77 16.03 9.51
CA LEU A 19 -32.41 15.65 9.16
C LEU A 19 -31.67 16.96 8.91
N ARG A 20 -31.11 17.47 10.01
CA ARG A 20 -29.97 18.37 9.99
C ARG A 20 -28.97 17.73 9.04
N THR A 21 -28.94 18.16 7.79
CA THR A 21 -27.72 18.19 7.01
C THR A 21 -26.82 19.10 7.82
N GLY A 22 -26.16 18.49 8.81
CA GLY A 22 -25.04 19.11 9.46
C GLY A 22 -24.18 19.62 8.33
N SER A 23 -23.79 20.87 8.46
CA SER A 23 -22.48 21.34 8.05
C SER A 23 -21.45 20.35 8.62
N GLY A 24 -21.38 19.15 8.04
CA GLY A 24 -20.15 18.41 7.98
C GLY A 24 -19.29 19.37 7.20
N LYS A 25 -18.30 19.96 7.87
CA LYS A 25 -17.10 20.42 7.16
C LYS A 25 -16.86 19.34 6.12
N THR A 26 -17.07 19.68 4.85
CA THR A 26 -16.56 18.85 3.76
C THR A 26 -15.08 18.80 4.07
N VAL A 27 -14.63 17.73 4.72
CA VAL A 27 -13.22 17.45 4.86
C VAL A 27 -12.79 17.44 3.41
N GLN A 28 -12.07 18.49 3.02
CA GLN A 28 -11.62 18.65 1.65
C GLN A 28 -10.94 17.32 1.34
N ALA A 29 -11.50 16.56 0.39
CA ALA A 29 -11.00 15.23 0.11
C ALA A 29 -9.53 15.45 -0.27
N ARG A 30 -8.60 14.97 0.57
CA ARG A 30 -7.18 15.08 0.27
C ARG A 30 -6.99 14.44 -1.09
N GLN A 31 -6.38 15.17 -2.00
CA GLN A 31 -6.19 14.67 -3.35
C GLN A 31 -5.09 13.61 -3.31
N GLY A 32 -5.49 12.35 -3.48
CA GLY A 32 -4.55 11.24 -3.57
C GLY A 32 -3.86 11.22 -4.93
N TYR A 33 -2.53 11.36 -4.94
CA TYR A 33 -1.66 11.14 -6.08
C TYR A 33 -1.17 9.69 -6.09
N ARG A 34 -1.36 9.01 -7.21
CA ARG A 34 -0.96 7.61 -7.40
C ARG A 34 0.47 7.57 -7.91
N THR A 35 1.32 6.82 -7.24
CA THR A 35 2.71 6.62 -7.67
C THR A 35 3.21 5.27 -7.17
N ASP A 36 4.44 4.92 -7.55
CA ASP A 36 5.14 3.76 -7.02
C ASP A 36 6.41 4.24 -6.31
N VAL A 37 6.83 3.52 -5.26
CA VAL A 37 8.14 3.67 -4.64
C VAL A 37 9.10 2.61 -5.16
N GLN A 38 10.37 3.00 -5.26
CA GLN A 38 11.49 2.18 -5.67
C GLN A 38 12.62 2.32 -4.63
N ILE A 39 13.68 1.52 -4.79
CA ILE A 39 14.83 1.53 -3.87
C ILE A 39 15.34 2.95 -3.62
N VAL A 40 15.52 3.73 -4.69
CA VAL A 40 16.06 5.11 -4.65
C VAL A 40 15.21 6.12 -3.88
N ASP A 41 13.96 5.79 -3.56
CA ASP A 41 13.07 6.65 -2.77
C ASP A 41 13.25 6.42 -1.25
N GLY A 42 14.09 5.45 -0.86
CA GLY A 42 14.32 5.10 0.54
C GLY A 42 15.11 6.14 1.33
N ASP A 43 15.14 5.94 2.64
CA ASP A 43 16.07 6.65 3.52
C ASP A 43 17.52 6.27 3.16
N ALA A 44 18.49 7.14 3.45
CA ALA A 44 19.89 7.01 3.00
C ALA A 44 20.65 5.74 3.42
N ALA A 45 20.05 4.85 4.23
CA ALA A 45 20.60 3.54 4.57
C ALA A 45 19.99 2.40 3.73
N PHE A 46 19.06 2.74 2.83
CA PHE A 46 18.19 1.85 2.07
C PHE A 46 17.96 2.35 0.63
N ASP A 47 18.76 3.28 0.14
CA ASP A 47 18.55 3.96 -1.16
C ASP A 47 19.34 3.32 -2.31
N THR A 48 20.13 2.29 -2.03
CA THR A 48 20.81 1.47 -3.05
C THR A 48 20.48 -0.01 -2.94
N ALA A 49 20.53 -0.72 -4.08
CA ALA A 49 20.31 -2.16 -4.10
C ALA A 49 21.31 -2.90 -3.19
N ALA A 50 22.57 -2.46 -3.18
CA ALA A 50 23.63 -3.01 -2.34
C ALA A 50 23.29 -2.99 -0.85
N GLU A 51 22.72 -1.90 -0.35
CA GLU A 51 22.33 -1.79 1.05
C GLU A 51 21.10 -2.65 1.37
N VAL A 52 20.10 -2.68 0.49
CA VAL A 52 18.85 -3.45 0.66
C VAL A 52 19.12 -4.94 0.89
N PHE A 53 20.00 -5.56 0.09
CA PHE A 53 20.29 -7.00 0.23
C PHE A 53 21.40 -7.32 1.24
N ALA A 54 22.34 -6.40 1.51
CA ALA A 54 23.38 -6.63 2.52
C ALA A 54 22.80 -6.86 3.94
N LEU A 55 21.55 -6.48 4.16
CA LEU A 55 20.83 -6.66 5.42
C LEU A 55 20.23 -8.06 5.59
N ILE A 56 20.11 -8.84 4.52
CA ILE A 56 19.53 -10.18 4.58
C ILE A 56 20.59 -11.16 5.09
N GLY A 57 20.52 -11.51 6.37
CA GLY A 57 21.57 -12.30 7.04
C GLY A 57 21.27 -13.79 7.23
N ALA A 58 20.01 -14.21 7.13
CA ALA A 58 19.61 -15.61 7.38
C ALA A 58 18.20 -15.94 6.86
N VAL A 59 18.00 -17.20 6.50
CA VAL A 59 16.69 -17.78 6.18
C VAL A 59 15.73 -17.79 7.37
N GLY A 60 14.44 -17.72 7.09
CA GLY A 60 13.35 -17.86 8.07
C GLY A 60 13.17 -16.68 9.02
N THR A 61 13.97 -15.62 8.90
CA THR A 61 13.90 -14.41 9.73
C THR A 61 13.53 -13.20 8.88
N TYR A 62 12.68 -12.32 9.40
CA TYR A 62 12.36 -11.06 8.74
C TYR A 62 13.51 -10.06 8.94
N TRP A 63 13.98 -9.50 7.83
CA TRP A 63 14.98 -8.45 7.78
C TRP A 63 14.34 -7.19 7.20
N ARG A 64 14.61 -6.04 7.81
CA ARG A 64 14.26 -4.74 7.20
C ARG A 64 15.15 -4.57 5.98
N VAL A 65 14.54 -4.52 4.81
CA VAL A 65 15.27 -4.35 3.54
C VAL A 65 15.08 -2.96 2.95
N TRP A 66 14.01 -2.26 3.31
CA TRP A 66 13.79 -0.89 2.86
C TRP A 66 12.87 -0.11 3.81
N GLU A 67 13.08 1.20 3.91
CA GLU A 67 12.15 2.12 4.54
C GLU A 67 12.26 3.51 3.93
N MET A 68 11.17 4.27 4.05
CA MET A 68 11.10 5.68 3.70
C MET A 68 10.39 6.44 4.82
N THR A 69 11.05 7.47 5.32
CA THR A 69 10.45 8.44 6.23
C THR A 69 9.56 9.40 5.43
N ILE A 70 8.30 9.52 5.83
CA ILE A 70 7.33 10.34 5.10
C ILE A 70 7.70 11.82 5.24
N PRO A 71 7.84 12.56 4.12
CA PRO A 71 8.14 13.99 4.16
C PRO A 71 7.08 14.81 4.89
N ALA A 72 7.48 16.00 5.33
CA ALA A 72 6.58 16.95 5.97
C ALA A 72 5.38 17.28 5.08
N GLN A 73 4.22 17.50 5.73
CA GLN A 73 2.95 17.84 5.06
C GLN A 73 2.43 16.77 4.08
N GLN A 74 3.01 15.57 4.07
CA GLN A 74 2.54 14.46 3.25
C GLN A 74 1.97 13.35 4.11
N PHE A 75 1.12 12.55 3.46
CA PHE A 75 0.56 11.35 4.06
C PHE A 75 0.47 10.24 3.03
N VAL A 76 0.65 8.98 3.45
CA VAL A 76 0.79 7.85 2.53
C VAL A 76 -0.05 6.65 2.97
N HIS A 77 -0.64 5.98 1.98
CA HIS A 77 -1.10 4.59 2.07
C HIS A 77 -0.30 3.70 1.12
N TRP A 78 -0.19 2.42 1.48
CA TRP A 78 0.23 1.38 0.55
C TRP A 78 -0.87 1.12 -0.49
N GLY A 79 -0.46 0.85 -1.72
CA GLY A 79 -1.33 0.58 -2.85
C GLY A 79 -2.02 1.81 -3.41
N TYR A 80 -2.58 1.66 -4.61
CA TYR A 80 -3.56 2.60 -5.16
C TYR A 80 -4.60 1.86 -6.02
N GLY A 81 -5.75 2.51 -6.20
CA GLY A 81 -6.83 1.97 -7.03
C GLY A 81 -7.72 0.99 -6.29
N SER A 82 -8.49 0.20 -7.05
CA SER A 82 -9.49 -0.73 -6.51
C SER A 82 -9.49 -2.04 -7.30
N PRO A 83 -9.75 -3.19 -6.66
CA PRO A 83 -9.93 -4.46 -7.37
C PRO A 83 -11.07 -4.45 -8.40
N ALA A 84 -12.05 -3.55 -8.23
CA ALA A 84 -13.16 -3.40 -9.16
C ALA A 84 -12.76 -2.70 -10.48
N THR A 85 -11.61 -2.03 -10.51
CA THR A 85 -11.11 -1.29 -11.67
C THR A 85 -9.66 -1.68 -11.98
N PRO A 86 -9.42 -2.88 -12.55
CA PRO A 86 -8.07 -3.44 -12.75
C PRO A 86 -7.15 -2.55 -13.62
N MET A 87 -7.72 -1.77 -14.53
CA MET A 87 -6.95 -0.85 -15.38
C MET A 87 -6.38 0.36 -14.64
N ASN A 88 -6.77 0.60 -13.39
CA ASN A 88 -6.40 1.75 -12.59
C ASN A 88 -5.94 1.32 -11.18
N GLN A 89 -5.31 0.16 -11.11
CA GLN A 89 -4.82 -0.45 -9.89
C GLN A 89 -3.29 -0.55 -9.94
N GLY A 90 -2.66 -0.41 -8.78
CA GLY A 90 -1.22 -0.62 -8.64
C GLY A 90 -0.87 -2.10 -8.62
N TYR A 91 0.29 -2.44 -9.18
CA TYR A 91 0.81 -3.80 -9.22
C TYR A 91 2.18 -3.86 -8.56
N MET A 92 2.40 -4.88 -7.76
CA MET A 92 3.64 -5.09 -7.03
C MET A 92 4.68 -5.75 -7.91
N PHE A 93 5.91 -5.26 -7.80
CA PHE A 93 7.11 -5.91 -8.30
C PHE A 93 8.16 -5.90 -7.20
N PHE A 94 8.80 -7.04 -6.95
CA PHE A 94 9.89 -7.17 -5.99
C PHE A 94 10.75 -8.38 -6.38
N TYR A 95 12.06 -8.22 -6.38
CA TYR A 95 12.99 -9.34 -6.37
C TYR A 95 14.26 -9.03 -5.59
N ALA A 96 14.84 -10.09 -5.03
CA ALA A 96 16.24 -10.19 -4.63
C ALA A 96 16.83 -11.42 -5.34
N ALA A 97 18.03 -11.29 -5.90
CA ALA A 97 18.59 -12.30 -6.79
C ALA A 97 20.11 -12.31 -6.82
N SER A 98 20.64 -13.50 -7.09
CA SER A 98 21.96 -13.70 -7.68
C SER A 98 21.88 -13.56 -9.21
N ALA A 99 23.03 -13.56 -9.89
CA ALA A 99 23.07 -13.62 -11.35
C ALA A 99 22.43 -14.91 -11.95
N ALA A 100 22.15 -15.94 -11.14
CA ALA A 100 21.69 -17.25 -11.61
C ALA A 100 20.31 -17.67 -11.08
N ALA A 101 19.79 -17.00 -10.05
CA ALA A 101 18.56 -17.39 -9.37
C ALA A 101 18.01 -16.26 -8.50
N PHE A 102 16.69 -16.23 -8.33
CA PHE A 102 16.03 -15.40 -7.32
C PHE A 102 16.14 -16.05 -5.94
N ASP A 103 16.12 -15.21 -4.90
CA ASP A 103 15.65 -15.65 -3.60
C ASP A 103 14.17 -16.03 -3.70
N VAL A 104 13.73 -16.83 -2.74
CA VAL A 104 12.30 -17.12 -2.59
C VAL A 104 11.93 -16.97 -1.12
N GLY A 105 10.86 -16.24 -0.85
CA GLY A 105 10.44 -15.91 0.50
C GLY A 105 9.15 -15.13 0.57
N VAL A 106 9.04 -14.31 1.61
CA VAL A 106 7.84 -13.53 1.91
C VAL A 106 8.22 -12.05 2.08
N VAL A 107 7.57 -11.20 1.30
CA VAL A 107 7.64 -9.74 1.41
C VAL A 107 6.50 -9.27 2.30
N ARG A 108 6.84 -8.41 3.27
CA ARG A 108 5.90 -7.79 4.21
C ARG A 108 5.97 -6.28 4.08
N LEU A 109 4.82 -5.66 3.81
CA LEU A 109 4.65 -4.19 3.81
C LEU A 109 4.22 -3.72 5.19
N LEU A 110 4.85 -2.65 5.67
CA LEU A 110 4.71 -2.15 7.02
C LEU A 110 4.41 -0.67 7.06
N GLN A 111 3.70 -0.26 8.10
CA GLN A 111 3.55 1.12 8.51
C GLN A 111 4.05 1.26 9.94
N GLU A 112 4.85 2.29 10.20
CA GLU A 112 5.44 2.54 11.51
C GLU A 112 5.26 3.99 11.89
N ASN A 113 5.04 4.25 13.18
CA ASN A 113 5.17 5.62 13.67
C ASN A 113 6.64 6.05 13.72
N ALA A 114 6.89 7.35 13.86
CA ALA A 114 8.24 7.92 13.87
C ALA A 114 9.22 7.22 14.84
N ARG A 115 8.71 6.76 15.99
CA ARG A 115 9.49 6.11 17.05
C ARG A 115 9.58 4.58 16.93
N ARG A 116 8.96 3.97 15.90
CA ARG A 116 8.83 2.51 15.72
C ARG A 116 8.23 1.76 16.93
N THR A 117 7.47 2.46 17.77
CA THR A 117 6.78 1.84 18.91
C THR A 117 5.49 1.16 18.50
N ARG A 118 4.97 1.51 17.33
CA ARG A 118 3.82 0.87 16.70
C ARG A 118 4.21 0.52 15.27
N THR A 119 4.21 -0.77 14.97
CA THR A 119 4.44 -1.33 13.64
C THR A 119 3.21 -2.14 13.25
N VAL A 120 2.67 -1.87 12.06
CA VAL A 120 1.46 -2.52 11.56
C VAL A 120 1.78 -3.18 10.21
N PRO A 121 1.69 -4.52 10.10
CA PRO A 121 1.79 -5.19 8.81
C PRO A 121 0.52 -4.94 7.99
N VAL A 122 0.70 -4.45 6.77
CA VAL A 122 -0.38 -4.06 5.85
C VAL A 122 -0.62 -5.13 4.78
N ALA A 123 0.43 -5.81 4.35
CA ALA A 123 0.33 -6.93 3.43
C ALA A 123 1.51 -7.88 3.63
N GLU A 124 1.27 -9.17 3.40
CA GLU A 124 2.30 -10.22 3.35
C GLU A 124 2.05 -11.08 2.11
N LEU A 125 3.04 -11.19 1.23
CA LEU A 125 2.92 -11.92 -0.03
C LEU A 125 4.19 -12.72 -0.31
N ALA A 126 4.02 -13.90 -0.90
CA ALA A 126 5.15 -14.66 -1.42
C ALA A 126 5.77 -13.94 -2.63
N ASP A 127 7.09 -13.83 -2.66
CA ASP A 127 7.81 -13.10 -3.71
C ASP A 127 7.80 -13.80 -5.08
N VAL A 128 7.56 -15.12 -5.11
CA VAL A 128 7.47 -15.92 -6.34
C VAL A 128 6.44 -15.38 -7.35
N GLY A 129 5.43 -14.62 -6.88
CA GLY A 129 4.44 -13.94 -7.72
C GLY A 129 4.77 -12.48 -8.02
N LEU A 130 5.86 -11.95 -7.48
CA LEU A 130 6.26 -10.54 -7.55
C LEU A 130 7.41 -10.29 -8.53
N HIS A 131 7.94 -11.34 -9.16
CA HIS A 131 8.99 -11.23 -10.18
C HIS A 131 8.76 -12.20 -11.35
N GLY A 132 9.42 -11.91 -12.47
CA GLY A 132 9.41 -12.74 -13.67
C GLY A 132 10.47 -13.85 -13.65
N LEU A 133 10.94 -14.26 -14.83
CA LEU A 133 11.98 -15.27 -15.01
C LEU A 133 13.39 -14.66 -14.94
N VAL A 134 14.35 -15.43 -14.43
CA VAL A 134 15.74 -15.00 -14.13
C VAL A 134 16.48 -14.43 -15.36
N ALA A 135 16.19 -14.94 -16.56
CA ALA A 135 16.83 -14.47 -17.79
C ALA A 135 16.41 -13.05 -18.25
N ALA A 136 15.42 -12.44 -17.59
CA ALA A 136 14.85 -11.12 -17.93
C ALA A 136 15.07 -10.06 -16.83
N ILE A 137 16.02 -10.28 -15.91
CA ILE A 137 16.28 -9.33 -14.82
C ILE A 137 16.86 -8.03 -15.40
N ALA A 138 16.03 -6.99 -15.48
CA ALA A 138 16.41 -5.57 -15.41
C ALA A 138 15.24 -4.58 -15.48
N ASP A 139 13.98 -4.98 -15.71
CA ASP A 139 12.93 -3.97 -15.91
C ASP A 139 11.53 -4.38 -15.41
N PRO A 140 10.97 -3.69 -14.39
CA PRO A 140 9.59 -3.88 -13.95
C PRO A 140 8.53 -3.62 -15.03
N SER A 141 8.88 -2.93 -16.13
CA SER A 141 8.00 -2.70 -17.27
C SER A 141 7.78 -3.94 -18.14
N LEU A 142 8.60 -4.98 -17.96
CA LEU A 142 8.58 -6.20 -18.77
C LEU A 142 7.62 -7.28 -18.28
N ILE A 143 6.97 -7.08 -17.11
CA ILE A 143 5.98 -8.04 -16.62
C ILE A 143 4.59 -7.63 -17.12
N ASN A 144 3.94 -8.57 -17.80
CA ASN A 144 2.54 -8.47 -18.18
C ASN A 144 1.68 -8.25 -16.94
N LYS A 145 0.89 -7.17 -16.91
CA LYS A 145 -0.02 -6.83 -15.80
C LYS A 145 -0.96 -7.96 -15.36
N ASN A 146 -1.27 -8.89 -16.26
CA ASN A 146 -2.13 -10.04 -15.94
C ASN A 146 -1.44 -11.07 -15.03
N ASP A 147 -0.11 -11.04 -14.99
CA ASP A 147 0.73 -11.97 -14.24
C ASP A 147 1.30 -11.34 -12.96
N MET A 148 1.04 -10.04 -12.75
CA MET A 148 1.49 -9.30 -11.57
C MET A 148 0.46 -9.36 -10.44
N VAL A 149 0.94 -9.33 -9.20
CA VAL A 149 0.08 -9.25 -8.03
C VAL A 149 -0.39 -7.81 -7.80
N ALA A 150 -1.69 -7.62 -7.75
CA ALA A 150 -2.28 -6.30 -7.59
C ALA A 150 -2.30 -5.88 -6.10
N LEU A 151 -1.94 -4.62 -5.82
CA LEU A 151 -2.02 -4.01 -4.49
C LEU A 151 -2.96 -2.79 -4.54
N PRO A 152 -4.27 -3.01 -4.30
CA PRO A 152 -5.22 -1.92 -4.19
C PRO A 152 -4.88 -1.06 -2.97
N GLU A 153 -5.40 0.17 -2.93
CA GLU A 153 -5.16 1.05 -1.79
C GLU A 153 -5.65 0.44 -0.48
N LYS A 154 -4.78 0.48 0.52
CA LYS A 154 -4.98 -0.12 1.84
C LYS A 154 -5.61 0.88 2.82
N VAL A 155 -6.78 1.39 2.46
CA VAL A 155 -7.53 2.41 3.22
C VAL A 155 -8.05 1.93 4.57
N GLU A 156 -8.06 0.61 4.79
CA GLU A 156 -8.42 0.00 6.07
C GLU A 156 -7.35 0.19 7.16
N TYR A 157 -6.14 0.58 6.77
CA TYR A 157 -5.03 0.87 7.68
C TYR A 157 -4.91 2.38 7.94
N PRO A 158 -4.31 2.78 9.08
CA PRO A 158 -4.07 4.19 9.35
C PRO A 158 -3.20 4.85 8.27
N LEU A 159 -3.52 6.10 7.99
CA LEU A 159 -2.73 6.93 7.10
C LEU A 159 -1.37 7.26 7.76
N VAL A 160 -0.27 7.01 7.05
CA VAL A 160 1.08 7.29 7.55
C VAL A 160 1.39 8.76 7.28
N GLY A 161 1.50 9.57 8.33
CA GLY A 161 1.81 10.99 8.20
C GLY A 161 3.29 11.32 8.33
N GLU A 162 3.58 12.61 8.37
CA GLU A 162 4.90 13.18 8.65
C GLU A 162 5.67 12.45 9.76
N ASP A 163 6.97 12.30 9.56
CA ASP A 163 7.95 11.62 10.41
C ASP A 163 7.71 10.13 10.63
N SER A 164 6.54 9.61 10.27
CA SER A 164 6.23 8.19 10.30
C SER A 164 6.88 7.51 9.09
N ARG A 165 6.92 6.17 9.09
CA ARG A 165 7.60 5.40 8.05
C ARG A 165 6.66 4.43 7.38
N ILE A 166 6.90 4.24 6.09
CA ILE A 166 6.52 3.02 5.39
C ILE A 166 7.77 2.16 5.23
N ALA A 167 7.62 0.85 5.32
CA ALA A 167 8.76 -0.05 5.27
C ALA A 167 8.44 -1.39 4.62
N ILE A 168 9.50 -2.08 4.22
CA ILE A 168 9.47 -3.42 3.65
C ILE A 168 10.39 -4.30 4.49
N ASP A 169 9.81 -5.35 5.06
CA ASP A 169 10.57 -6.46 5.64
C ASP A 169 10.51 -7.66 4.68
N TYR A 170 11.61 -8.38 4.56
CA TYR A 170 11.70 -9.59 3.73
C TYR A 170 12.18 -10.77 4.56
N ARG A 171 11.53 -11.92 4.38
CA ARG A 171 11.92 -13.20 4.99
C ARG A 171 12.23 -14.20 3.89
N PRO A 172 13.51 -14.50 3.61
CA PRO A 172 13.86 -15.54 2.66
C PRO A 172 13.56 -16.92 3.26
N ASP A 173 12.85 -17.76 2.51
CA ASP A 173 12.72 -19.19 2.81
C ASP A 173 13.86 -19.98 2.12
N VAL A 174 14.34 -19.47 0.99
CA VAL A 174 15.55 -19.88 0.28
C VAL A 174 16.39 -18.64 0.00
N LEU A 175 17.68 -18.70 0.35
CA LEU A 175 18.65 -17.63 0.14
C LEU A 175 19.66 -18.05 -0.94
N VAL A 176 19.88 -17.18 -1.91
CA VAL A 176 21.02 -17.22 -2.83
C VAL A 176 21.99 -16.11 -2.46
N VAL A 177 23.20 -16.12 -3.02
CA VAL A 177 24.13 -15.00 -2.81
C VAL A 177 23.65 -13.82 -3.65
N GLU A 178 22.98 -12.86 -3.02
CA GLU A 178 22.38 -11.73 -3.70
C GLU A 178 23.44 -10.81 -4.30
N THR A 179 23.21 -10.41 -5.54
CA THR A 179 24.02 -9.43 -6.28
C THR A 179 23.16 -8.33 -6.89
N GLN A 180 21.84 -8.50 -6.87
CA GLN A 180 20.87 -7.64 -7.53
C GLN A 180 19.57 -7.63 -6.72
N ALA A 181 18.93 -6.48 -6.63
CA ALA A 181 17.59 -6.32 -6.09
C ALA A 181 16.91 -5.14 -6.78
N ALA A 182 15.61 -5.25 -6.98
CA ALA A 182 14.78 -4.10 -7.34
C ALA A 182 13.34 -4.35 -6.90
N PHE A 183 12.62 -3.26 -6.68
CA PHE A 183 11.18 -3.32 -6.47
C PHE A 183 10.52 -2.07 -7.04
N LYS A 184 9.22 -2.20 -7.24
CA LYS A 184 8.32 -1.12 -7.59
C LYS A 184 6.99 -1.41 -6.91
N ILE A 185 6.66 -0.68 -5.86
CA ILE A 185 5.50 -0.96 -5.02
C ILE A 185 4.58 0.26 -5.01
N PRO A 186 3.28 0.09 -5.32
CA PRO A 186 2.36 1.21 -5.45
C PRO A 186 2.05 1.86 -4.09
N ILE A 187 1.86 3.18 -4.10
CA ILE A 187 1.42 3.99 -2.97
C ILE A 187 0.44 5.08 -3.43
N THR A 188 -0.41 5.54 -2.50
CA THR A 188 -1.19 6.77 -2.67
C THR A 188 -0.63 7.84 -1.72
N VAL A 189 -0.21 8.98 -2.28
CA VAL A 189 0.30 10.15 -1.54
C VAL A 189 -0.80 11.20 -1.44
N TYR A 190 -1.00 11.75 -0.26
CA TYR A 190 -1.97 12.77 0.06
C TYR A 190 -1.28 14.04 0.56
N GLN A 191 -1.76 15.19 0.09
CA GLN A 191 -1.31 16.54 0.48
C GLN A 191 -2.52 17.38 0.94
#